data_AF-A0A833Y5Y8-F1
#
_entry.id   AF-A0A833Y5Y8-F1
#
_cell.length_a   1.000
_cell.length_b   1.000
_cell.length_c   1.000
_cell.angle_alpha   90.00
_cell.angle_beta   90.00
_cell.angle_gamma   90.00
#
_symmetry.space_group_name_H-M   'P 1'
#
loop_
_entity.id
_entity.type
_entity.pdbx_description
1 polymer ?
#
loop_
_entity_poly.entity_id
_entity_poly.type
_entity_poly.pdbx_seq_one_letter_code
_entity_poly.pdbx_strand_id
1 'polypeptide(L)'
;MLRYVAGNGFHIIGAHTDSPCLKLKPVSKVTKGGYLEVGVQTHGGGLWRTWFDRDLTVAGRVIIREAKNGSGSVSYSHRLVRIKEPIMRIPTLAIHLDRGYNDEFMFNTENHLLPVLATSIKAEINKNGAADGSGNSSGQTNGKNGNERTTTNSSKHHSLLLQLLANQIGCEPDDICDFELQACDTQPSIIAGARKEFIFSGQLDNLCMSFCSLM
;
A
#
# COMPACT_ATOMS: atom_id res chain seq x y z
N MET A 1 -44.59 4.39 1.44
CA MET A 1 -43.35 4.15 0.68
C MET A 1 -43.72 4.16 -0.80
N LEU A 2 -43.20 5.09 -1.59
CA LEU A 2 -43.50 5.16 -3.02
C LEU A 2 -42.89 3.94 -3.71
N ARG A 3 -43.73 3.13 -4.36
CA ARG A 3 -43.28 1.96 -5.12
C ARG A 3 -43.04 2.40 -6.56
N TYR A 4 -41.86 2.13 -7.09
CA TYR A 4 -41.56 2.40 -8.49
C TYR A 4 -42.54 1.64 -9.40
N VAL A 5 -43.00 2.31 -10.47
CA VAL A 5 -43.79 1.73 -11.55
C VAL A 5 -43.01 1.94 -12.85
N ALA A 6 -42.96 0.92 -13.71
CA ALA A 6 -42.30 1.01 -15.00
C ALA A 6 -42.87 2.18 -15.82
N GLY A 7 -41.99 3.07 -16.30
CA GLY A 7 -42.36 4.31 -16.99
C GLY A 7 -42.21 5.58 -16.14
N ASN A 8 -42.00 5.45 -14.82
CA ASN A 8 -41.67 6.60 -13.98
C ASN A 8 -40.24 7.11 -14.26
N GLY A 9 -40.01 8.40 -14.03
CA GLY A 9 -38.69 9.03 -14.14
C GLY A 9 -37.75 8.69 -12.97
N PHE A 10 -36.46 8.97 -13.16
CA PHE A 10 -35.41 8.81 -12.15
C PHE A 10 -34.78 10.16 -11.80
N HIS A 11 -34.49 10.36 -10.51
CA HIS A 11 -33.57 11.40 -10.06
C HIS A 11 -32.23 10.74 -9.74
N ILE A 12 -31.18 11.14 -10.46
CA ILE A 12 -29.85 10.52 -10.38
C ILE A 12 -28.85 11.59 -9.96
N ILE A 13 -28.02 11.25 -8.98
CA ILE A 13 -26.87 12.06 -8.56
C ILE A 13 -25.61 11.25 -8.84
N GLY A 14 -24.65 11.85 -9.55
CA GLY A 14 -23.37 11.23 -9.88
C GLY A 14 -22.23 11.82 -9.04
N ALA A 15 -21.33 10.95 -8.59
CA ALA A 15 -20.05 11.29 -7.97
C ALA A 15 -19.01 10.22 -8.32
N HIS A 16 -17.76 10.37 -7.89
CA HIS A 16 -16.72 9.36 -8.07
C HIS A 16 -15.94 9.11 -6.78
N THR A 17 -15.39 7.90 -6.66
CA THR A 17 -14.77 7.39 -5.43
C THR A 17 -13.25 7.29 -5.52
N ASP A 18 -12.67 7.58 -6.67
CA ASP A 18 -11.23 7.66 -6.85
C ASP A 18 -10.72 9.08 -6.56
N SER A 19 -9.44 9.14 -6.18
CA SER A 19 -8.69 10.38 -6.02
C SER A 19 -7.27 10.16 -6.55
N PRO A 20 -6.57 11.20 -7.02
CA PRO A 20 -5.19 11.06 -7.42
C PRO A 20 -4.32 10.50 -6.29
N CYS A 21 -3.57 9.43 -6.58
CA CYS A 21 -2.76 8.72 -5.60
C CYS A 21 -1.53 8.04 -6.21
N LEU A 22 -0.65 7.55 -5.35
CA LEU A 22 0.45 6.67 -5.74
C LEU A 22 -0.01 5.22 -5.54
N LYS A 23 -0.14 4.45 -6.63
CA LYS A 23 -0.43 3.01 -6.57
C LYS A 23 0.87 2.21 -6.57
N LEU A 24 0.92 1.10 -5.84
CA LEU A 24 2.07 0.21 -5.89
C LEU A 24 2.15 -0.46 -7.26
N LYS A 25 3.36 -0.58 -7.83
CA LYS A 25 3.58 -1.29 -9.09
C LYS A 25 3.43 -2.81 -8.90
N PRO A 26 3.06 -3.57 -9.97
CA PRO A 26 3.04 -5.04 -9.94
C PRO A 26 4.38 -5.68 -9.57
N VAL A 27 5.49 -4.97 -9.81
CA VAL A 27 6.82 -5.28 -9.29
C VAL A 27 7.27 -4.04 -8.52
N SER A 28 7.12 -4.06 -7.20
CA SER A 28 7.39 -2.90 -6.35
C SER A 28 8.73 -2.99 -5.62
N LYS A 29 9.45 -4.11 -5.73
CA LYS A 29 10.74 -4.30 -5.06
C LYS A 29 11.82 -3.42 -5.69
N VAL A 30 12.26 -2.40 -4.95
CA VAL A 30 13.42 -1.57 -5.30
C VAL A 30 14.40 -1.54 -4.13
N THR A 31 15.70 -1.70 -4.39
CA THR A 31 16.75 -1.60 -3.36
C THR A 31 17.81 -0.63 -3.85
N LYS A 32 18.05 0.44 -3.09
CA LYS A 32 18.96 1.52 -3.50
C LYS A 32 19.58 2.17 -2.27
N GLY A 33 20.89 2.41 -2.30
CA GLY A 33 21.60 3.14 -1.24
C GLY A 33 21.48 2.53 0.17
N GLY A 34 21.28 1.21 0.29
CA GLY A 34 21.06 0.54 1.57
C GLY A 34 19.62 0.64 2.11
N TYR A 35 18.69 1.17 1.32
CA TYR A 35 17.27 1.27 1.63
C TYR A 35 16.44 0.29 0.78
N LEU A 36 15.37 -0.20 1.40
CA LEU A 36 14.28 -0.91 0.76
C LEU A 36 13.23 0.12 0.36
N GLU A 37 13.10 0.37 -0.92
CA GLU A 37 12.14 1.29 -1.52
C GLU A 37 10.98 0.53 -2.17
N VAL A 38 9.84 1.20 -2.31
CA VAL A 38 8.64 0.64 -2.93
C VAL A 38 8.36 1.35 -4.26
N GLY A 39 8.44 0.61 -5.36
CA GLY A 39 8.06 1.09 -6.69
C GLY A 39 6.57 1.46 -6.74
N VAL A 40 6.28 2.69 -7.13
CA VAL A 40 4.93 3.25 -7.25
C VAL A 40 4.68 3.83 -8.64
N GLN A 41 3.41 3.95 -9.02
CA GLN A 41 2.95 4.61 -10.23
C GLN A 41 1.95 5.72 -9.88
N THR A 42 2.00 6.81 -10.62
CA THR A 42 1.05 7.92 -10.49
C THR A 42 -0.31 7.53 -11.06
N HIS A 43 -1.38 7.70 -10.28
CA HIS A 43 -2.75 7.51 -10.71
C HIS A 43 -3.49 8.85 -10.68
N GLY A 44 -4.03 9.29 -11.80
CA GLY A 44 -4.67 10.62 -11.93
C GLY A 44 -3.67 11.77 -12.04
N GLY A 45 -4.18 13.01 -11.99
CA GLY A 45 -3.40 14.26 -12.10
C GLY A 45 -3.03 14.87 -10.75
N GLY A 46 -2.30 14.13 -9.91
CA GLY A 46 -1.99 14.56 -8.54
C GLY A 46 -0.93 15.67 -8.46
N LEU A 47 -1.02 16.49 -7.40
CA LEU A 47 0.02 17.45 -7.03
C LEU A 47 1.17 16.73 -6.31
N TRP A 48 2.00 15.98 -7.04
CA TRP A 48 2.94 15.01 -6.44
C TRP A 48 3.95 15.61 -5.46
N ARG A 49 4.27 16.90 -5.53
CA ARG A 49 5.11 17.57 -4.52
C ARG A 49 4.55 17.46 -3.09
N THR A 50 3.23 17.36 -2.92
CA THR A 50 2.59 17.31 -1.60
C THR A 50 2.69 15.94 -0.92
N TRP A 51 3.14 14.92 -1.66
CA TRP A 51 3.36 13.56 -1.17
C TRP A 51 4.74 13.37 -0.53
N PHE A 52 5.67 14.28 -0.82
CA PHE A 52 6.96 14.30 -0.14
C PHE A 52 6.78 14.65 1.35
N ASP A 53 7.62 14.05 2.18
CA ASP A 53 7.70 14.30 3.61
C ASP A 53 6.40 14.06 4.41
N ARG A 54 5.49 13.27 3.83
CA ARG A 54 4.31 12.74 4.50
C ARG A 54 4.59 11.40 5.15
N ASP A 55 3.89 11.17 6.25
CA ASP A 55 3.87 9.88 6.93
C ASP A 55 2.86 8.97 6.22
N LEU A 56 3.37 8.09 5.36
CA LEU A 56 2.57 7.29 4.43
C LEU A 56 2.39 5.87 4.93
N THR A 57 1.25 5.29 4.58
CA THR A 57 0.94 3.86 4.74
C THR A 57 0.30 3.32 3.47
N VAL A 58 -0.07 2.04 3.45
CA VAL A 58 -0.78 1.41 2.32
C VAL A 58 -2.21 1.01 2.69
N ALA A 59 -3.11 1.16 1.73
CA ALA A 59 -4.48 0.66 1.80
C ALA A 59 -4.95 0.15 0.44
N GLY A 60 -5.88 -0.79 0.42
CA GLY A 60 -6.46 -1.32 -0.81
C GLY A 60 -7.00 -2.73 -0.63
N ARG A 61 -6.81 -3.59 -1.64
CA ARG A 61 -7.27 -4.98 -1.63
C ARG A 61 -6.14 -5.96 -1.89
N VAL A 62 -6.22 -7.13 -1.28
CA VAL A 62 -5.31 -8.26 -1.47
C VAL A 62 -6.11 -9.46 -1.97
N ILE A 63 -5.62 -10.14 -2.99
CA ILE A 63 -6.17 -11.40 -3.51
C ILE A 63 -5.46 -12.55 -2.81
N ILE A 64 -6.25 -13.41 -2.15
CA ILE A 64 -5.75 -14.49 -1.30
C ILE A 64 -6.20 -15.83 -1.88
N ARG A 65 -5.29 -16.79 -1.87
CA ARG A 65 -5.59 -18.19 -2.15
C ARG A 65 -6.15 -18.86 -0.89
N GLU A 66 -7.29 -19.52 -1.02
CA GLU A 66 -7.88 -20.31 0.05
C GLU A 66 -7.84 -21.80 -0.35
N ALA A 67 -7.13 -22.60 0.44
CA ALA A 67 -7.14 -24.06 0.28
C ALA A 67 -8.38 -24.64 0.98
N LYS A 68 -9.27 -25.29 0.23
CA LYS A 68 -10.35 -26.07 0.84
C LYS A 68 -9.78 -27.38 1.39
N ASN A 69 -9.81 -27.52 2.71
CA ASN A 69 -9.42 -28.76 3.39
C ASN A 69 -10.10 -29.98 2.75
N GLY A 70 -9.29 -30.89 2.19
CA GLY A 70 -9.72 -32.21 1.73
C GLY A 70 -10.17 -32.38 0.27
N SER A 71 -10.30 -31.32 -0.53
CA SER A 71 -10.84 -31.44 -1.92
C SER A 71 -9.80 -31.24 -3.03
N GLY A 72 -8.59 -30.74 -2.73
CA GLY A 72 -7.62 -30.33 -3.75
C GLY A 72 -8.06 -29.14 -4.61
N SER A 73 -9.28 -28.61 -4.38
CA SER A 73 -9.82 -27.43 -5.05
C SER A 73 -9.27 -26.16 -4.39
N VAL A 74 -8.76 -25.26 -5.23
CA VAL A 74 -8.24 -23.94 -4.83
C VAL A 74 -9.32 -22.90 -5.10
N SER A 75 -9.72 -22.15 -4.09
CA SER A 75 -10.54 -20.95 -4.24
C SER A 75 -9.70 -19.68 -4.07
N TYR A 76 -10.22 -18.56 -4.59
CA TYR A 76 -9.64 -17.24 -4.39
C TYR A 76 -10.67 -16.32 -3.76
N SER A 77 -10.23 -15.49 -2.83
CA SER A 77 -11.03 -14.42 -2.23
C SER A 77 -10.25 -13.11 -2.27
N HIS A 78 -10.94 -11.99 -2.06
CA HIS A 78 -10.26 -10.71 -1.86
C HIS A 78 -10.59 -10.15 -0.47
N ARG A 79 -9.61 -9.51 0.16
CA ARG A 79 -9.78 -8.82 1.44
C ARG A 79 -9.31 -7.39 1.33
N LEU A 80 -10.02 -6.49 2.02
CA LEU A 80 -9.56 -5.11 2.18
C LEU A 80 -8.47 -5.09 3.25
N VAL A 81 -7.45 -4.27 3.02
CA VAL A 81 -6.33 -4.09 3.94
C VAL A 81 -6.03 -2.60 4.09
N ARG A 82 -5.71 -2.20 5.31
CA ARG A 82 -5.10 -0.91 5.64
C ARG A 82 -4.15 -1.12 6.80
N ILE A 83 -2.89 -0.80 6.61
CA ILE A 83 -1.94 -0.69 7.72
C ILE A 83 -2.19 0.68 8.38
N LYS A 84 -2.27 0.75 9.70
CA LYS A 84 -2.64 2.01 10.40
C LYS A 84 -1.42 2.90 10.61
N GLU A 85 -0.27 2.27 10.74
CA GLU A 85 1.01 2.84 11.11
C GLU A 85 1.70 3.44 9.87
N PRO A 86 2.47 4.54 10.05
CA PRO A 86 3.21 5.15 8.96
C PRO A 86 4.47 4.33 8.66
N ILE A 87 4.34 3.42 7.70
CA ILE A 87 5.40 2.48 7.33
C ILE A 87 6.32 2.98 6.22
N MET A 88 5.96 4.08 5.55
CA MET A 88 6.72 4.59 4.41
C MET A 88 6.80 6.11 4.39
N ARG A 89 7.83 6.64 3.72
CA ARG A 89 8.00 8.08 3.50
C ARG A 89 8.73 8.33 2.19
N ILE A 90 8.35 9.39 1.47
CA ILE A 90 9.10 9.90 0.31
C ILE A 90 9.92 11.10 0.80
N PRO A 91 11.22 10.94 1.11
CA PRO A 91 12.02 12.03 1.65
C PRO A 91 12.37 13.08 0.56
N THR A 92 12.42 14.35 0.93
CA THR A 92 13.00 15.38 0.06
C THR A 92 14.53 15.32 0.06
N LEU A 93 15.13 15.78 -1.03
CA LEU A 93 16.57 16.02 -1.07
C LEU A 93 16.89 17.24 -0.19
N ALA A 94 17.97 17.15 0.58
CA ALA A 94 18.43 18.25 1.41
C ALA A 94 18.75 19.48 0.56
N ILE A 95 18.26 20.65 0.98
CA ILE A 95 18.45 21.94 0.28
C ILE A 95 19.92 22.28 -0.01
N HIS A 96 20.84 21.88 0.89
CA HIS A 96 22.28 22.08 0.70
C HIS A 96 22.85 21.38 -0.55
N LEU A 97 22.16 20.34 -1.04
CA LEU A 97 22.51 19.57 -2.23
C LEU A 97 21.65 19.97 -3.44
N ASP A 98 20.65 20.82 -3.26
CA ASP A 98 19.77 21.34 -4.30
C ASP A 98 20.00 22.84 -4.49
N ARG A 99 20.89 23.17 -5.44
CA ARG A 99 21.25 24.55 -5.74
C ARG A 99 20.12 25.35 -6.39
N GLY A 100 19.10 24.68 -6.94
CA GLY A 100 17.95 25.29 -7.61
C GLY A 100 16.68 25.35 -6.76
N TYR A 101 16.75 24.96 -5.47
CA TYR A 101 15.59 24.78 -4.61
C TYR A 101 14.66 26.02 -4.51
N ASN A 102 15.24 27.22 -4.55
CA ASN A 102 14.48 28.47 -4.43
C ASN A 102 13.71 28.84 -5.72
N ASP A 103 14.08 28.27 -6.86
CA ASP A 103 13.50 28.62 -8.17
C ASP A 103 12.29 27.73 -8.47
N GLU A 104 12.47 26.41 -8.53
CA GLU A 104 11.40 25.46 -8.81
C GLU A 104 11.71 24.08 -8.20
N PHE A 105 10.72 23.49 -7.52
CA PHE A 105 10.85 22.13 -6.99
C PHE A 105 10.70 21.10 -8.12
N MET A 106 11.81 20.75 -8.76
CA MET A 106 11.86 19.78 -9.84
C MET A 106 12.10 18.36 -9.32
N PHE A 107 11.28 17.41 -9.75
CA PHE A 107 11.47 16.00 -9.44
C PHE A 107 10.98 15.11 -10.58
N ASN A 108 11.57 13.92 -10.69
CA ASN A 108 11.15 12.92 -11.64
C ASN A 108 10.21 11.92 -10.97
N THR A 109 9.04 11.70 -11.55
CA THR A 109 7.99 10.84 -10.97
C THR A 109 8.39 9.37 -10.88
N GLU A 110 9.30 8.90 -11.73
CA GLU A 110 9.77 7.52 -11.73
C GLU A 110 10.93 7.31 -10.74
N ASN A 111 11.80 8.30 -10.54
CA ASN A 111 13.02 8.13 -9.76
C ASN A 111 12.94 8.72 -8.35
N HIS A 112 12.10 9.73 -8.12
CA HIS A 112 12.09 10.52 -6.88
C HIS A 112 10.82 10.35 -6.03
N LEU A 113 9.79 9.63 -6.53
CA LEU A 113 8.56 9.37 -5.76
C LEU A 113 8.54 8.00 -5.07
N LEU A 114 9.67 7.28 -5.03
CA LEU A 114 9.75 5.97 -4.41
C LEU A 114 9.76 6.11 -2.89
N PRO A 115 8.73 5.63 -2.17
CA PRO A 115 8.74 5.68 -0.72
C PRO A 115 9.76 4.69 -0.15
N VAL A 116 10.52 5.13 0.85
CA VAL A 116 11.40 4.30 1.65
C VAL A 116 10.56 3.55 2.68
N LEU A 117 10.71 2.22 2.74
CA LEU A 117 10.02 1.32 3.68
C LEU A 117 10.90 0.95 4.88
N ALA A 118 12.17 0.64 4.64
CA ALA A 118 13.10 0.19 5.69
C ALA A 118 14.56 0.30 5.21
N THR A 119 15.51 0.12 6.13
CA THR A 119 16.92 -0.11 5.75
C THR A 119 17.18 -1.59 5.54
N SER A 120 18.07 -1.94 4.62
CA SER A 120 18.45 -3.34 4.36
C SER A 120 19.04 -4.00 5.62
N ILE A 121 19.86 -3.27 6.38
CA ILE A 121 20.50 -3.75 7.62
C ILE A 121 19.45 -4.17 8.65
N LYS A 122 18.47 -3.32 8.95
CA LYS A 122 17.45 -3.65 9.96
C LYS A 122 16.56 -4.80 9.50
N ALA A 123 16.27 -4.87 8.21
CA ALA A 123 15.51 -5.98 7.64
C ALA A 123 16.24 -7.33 7.76
N GLU A 124 17.56 -7.35 7.56
CA GLU A 124 18.38 -8.56 7.74
C GLU A 124 18.51 -8.98 9.21
N ILE A 125 18.75 -8.03 10.12
CA ILE A 125 18.81 -8.31 11.56
C ILE A 125 17.52 -8.94 12.05
N ASN A 126 16.37 -8.41 11.62
CA ASN A 126 15.07 -8.93 12.04
C ASN A 126 14.75 -10.32 11.46
N LYS A 127 15.29 -10.66 10.28
CA LYS A 127 15.19 -12.02 9.72
C LYS A 127 15.96 -13.03 10.57
N ASN A 128 17.16 -12.66 11.00
CA ASN A 128 18.03 -13.54 11.79
C ASN A 128 17.54 -13.69 13.24
N GLY A 129 16.96 -12.65 13.83
CA GLY A 129 16.43 -12.70 15.20
C GLY A 129 15.18 -13.58 15.37
N ALA A 130 14.44 -13.88 14.29
CA ALA A 130 13.31 -14.81 14.33
C ALA A 130 13.74 -16.29 14.32
N ALA A 131 15.00 -16.59 13.98
CA ALA A 131 15.53 -17.94 13.92
C ALA A 131 16.12 -18.45 15.25
N ASP A 132 16.31 -17.58 16.25
CA ASP A 132 17.05 -17.90 17.49
C ASP A 132 16.14 -18.29 18.68
N GLY A 133 14.88 -18.64 18.39
CA GLY A 133 13.83 -18.97 19.36
C GLY A 133 13.39 -20.43 19.42
N SER A 134 14.14 -21.38 18.85
CA SER A 134 13.88 -22.82 19.03
C SER A 134 15.16 -23.64 18.93
N GLY A 135 15.41 -24.45 19.96
CA GLY A 135 16.66 -25.14 20.22
C GLY A 135 17.10 -26.16 19.15
N ASN A 136 18.41 -26.41 19.17
CA ASN A 136 19.16 -27.46 18.50
C ASN A 136 18.36 -28.69 18.03
N SER A 137 18.45 -28.96 16.73
CA SER A 137 18.74 -30.32 16.25
C SER A 137 19.44 -30.26 14.90
N SER A 138 20.73 -30.60 14.94
CA SER A 138 21.54 -31.01 13.79
C SER A 138 20.82 -32.09 12.99
N GLY A 139 20.52 -31.79 11.73
CA GLY A 139 19.93 -32.74 10.78
C GLY A 139 20.26 -32.33 9.36
N GLN A 140 21.35 -32.88 8.84
CA GLN A 140 21.56 -33.02 7.39
C GLN A 140 20.34 -33.71 6.78
N THR A 141 19.71 -33.14 5.76
CA THR A 141 19.00 -33.94 4.75
C THR A 141 19.13 -33.36 3.36
N ASN A 142 19.62 -34.25 2.50
CA ASN A 142 19.64 -34.23 1.06
C ASN A 142 18.31 -33.85 0.40
N GLY A 143 18.43 -33.39 -0.85
CA GLY A 143 17.33 -32.94 -1.69
C GLY A 143 16.14 -33.87 -1.79
N LYS A 144 14.97 -33.23 -1.93
CA LYS A 144 13.74 -33.80 -2.49
C LYS A 144 12.95 -32.69 -3.18
N ASN A 145 12.69 -32.92 -4.46
CA ASN A 145 11.78 -32.15 -5.32
C ASN A 145 10.36 -32.08 -4.72
N GLY A 146 9.74 -30.89 -4.77
CA GLY A 146 8.30 -30.74 -4.49
C GLY A 146 7.83 -29.28 -4.34
N ASN A 147 7.03 -28.83 -5.32
CA ASN A 147 6.27 -27.57 -5.43
C ASN A 147 7.00 -26.27 -5.84
N GLU A 148 6.86 -25.94 -7.13
CA GLU A 148 7.02 -24.62 -7.78
C GLU A 148 6.02 -23.54 -7.26
N ARG A 149 5.61 -23.56 -5.99
CA ARG A 149 4.51 -22.72 -5.47
C ARG A 149 4.94 -21.40 -4.80
N THR A 150 6.22 -21.18 -4.55
CA THR A 150 6.65 -20.27 -3.46
C THR A 150 7.56 -19.10 -3.88
N THR A 151 7.83 -18.90 -5.18
CA THR A 151 8.93 -18.01 -5.63
C THR A 151 8.53 -16.75 -6.38
N THR A 152 7.25 -16.58 -6.74
CA THR A 152 6.86 -15.52 -7.70
C THR A 152 6.62 -14.15 -7.06
N ASN A 153 6.06 -14.06 -5.84
CA ASN A 153 5.76 -12.75 -5.23
C ASN A 153 6.88 -12.23 -4.33
N SER A 154 7.66 -13.10 -3.69
CA SER A 154 8.86 -12.74 -2.92
C SER A 154 9.99 -12.17 -3.79
N SER A 155 9.98 -12.47 -5.09
CA SER A 155 10.84 -11.84 -6.08
C SER A 155 10.32 -10.47 -6.55
N LYS A 156 8.99 -10.28 -6.63
CA LYS A 156 8.36 -9.02 -7.08
C LYS A 156 8.26 -7.93 -6.02
N HIS A 157 8.14 -8.30 -4.74
CA HIS A 157 7.91 -7.40 -3.62
C HIS A 157 8.88 -7.69 -2.47
N HIS A 158 9.12 -6.70 -1.61
CA HIS A 158 9.90 -6.92 -0.40
C HIS A 158 9.18 -7.88 0.54
N SER A 159 9.90 -8.87 1.09
CA SER A 159 9.33 -9.85 2.03
C SER A 159 8.70 -9.17 3.26
N LEU A 160 9.30 -8.07 3.71
CA LEU A 160 8.78 -7.26 4.81
C LEU A 160 7.38 -6.69 4.49
N LEU A 161 7.15 -6.19 3.28
CA LEU A 161 5.84 -5.68 2.88
C LEU A 161 4.79 -6.80 2.85
N LEU A 162 5.12 -7.94 2.26
CA LEU A 162 4.22 -9.10 2.22
C LEU A 162 3.88 -9.59 3.62
N GLN A 163 4.87 -9.64 4.53
CA GLN A 163 4.65 -10.02 5.92
C GLN A 163 3.74 -9.04 6.67
N LEU A 164 3.91 -7.72 6.47
CA LEU A 164 3.04 -6.71 7.07
C LEU A 164 1.58 -6.86 6.58
N LEU A 165 1.39 -7.10 5.28
CA LEU A 165 0.06 -7.33 4.71
C LEU A 165 -0.58 -8.61 5.25
N ALA A 166 0.19 -9.71 5.26
CA ALA A 166 -0.22 -11.02 5.76
C ALA A 166 -0.65 -10.95 7.23
N ASN A 167 0.14 -10.31 8.09
CA ASN A 167 -0.19 -10.08 9.50
C ASN A 167 -1.48 -9.27 9.65
N GLN A 168 -1.70 -8.25 8.81
CA GLN A 168 -2.88 -7.39 8.90
C GLN A 168 -4.18 -8.11 8.50
N ILE A 169 -4.12 -9.10 7.59
CA ILE A 169 -5.30 -9.82 7.07
C ILE A 169 -5.46 -11.24 7.63
N GLY A 170 -4.48 -11.72 8.41
CA GLY A 170 -4.48 -13.02 9.08
C GLY A 170 -4.29 -14.19 8.11
N CYS A 171 -3.34 -14.10 7.19
CA CYS A 171 -2.93 -15.21 6.30
C CYS A 171 -1.41 -15.37 6.28
N GLU A 172 -0.89 -16.38 5.59
CA GLU A 172 0.55 -16.50 5.35
C GLU A 172 0.96 -15.61 4.15
N PRO A 173 2.21 -15.11 4.10
CA PRO A 173 2.69 -14.32 2.95
C PRO A 173 2.56 -15.05 1.61
N ASP A 174 2.67 -16.38 1.61
CA ASP A 174 2.57 -17.22 0.41
C ASP A 174 1.13 -17.39 -0.09
N ASP A 175 0.13 -17.08 0.75
CA ASP A 175 -1.28 -17.10 0.34
C ASP A 175 -1.63 -15.85 -0.50
N ILE A 176 -0.84 -14.79 -0.41
CA ILE A 176 -1.02 -13.56 -1.18
C ILE A 176 -0.66 -13.80 -2.65
N CYS A 177 -1.68 -13.79 -3.51
CA CYS A 177 -1.52 -14.01 -4.94
C CYS A 177 -1.21 -12.71 -5.70
N ASP A 178 -1.90 -11.63 -5.34
CA ASP A 178 -1.75 -10.31 -5.96
C ASP A 178 -2.38 -9.25 -5.03
N PHE A 179 -2.16 -7.97 -5.32
CA PHE A 179 -2.81 -6.88 -4.60
C PHE A 179 -2.97 -5.62 -5.47
N GLU A 180 -3.97 -4.82 -5.12
CA GLU A 180 -4.11 -3.46 -5.62
C GLU A 180 -4.06 -2.54 -4.39
N LEU A 181 -2.90 -1.91 -4.20
CA LEU A 181 -2.63 -1.05 -3.06
C LEU A 181 -2.27 0.36 -3.53
N GLN A 182 -2.71 1.33 -2.75
CA GLN A 182 -2.31 2.73 -2.87
C GLN A 182 -1.61 3.20 -1.59
N ALA A 183 -0.63 4.09 -1.75
CA ALA A 183 -0.11 4.85 -0.64
C ALA A 183 -1.17 5.87 -0.19
N CYS A 184 -1.27 6.11 1.12
CA CYS A 184 -2.17 7.10 1.68
C CYS A 184 -1.55 7.77 2.91
N ASP A 185 -1.92 9.02 3.16
CA ASP A 185 -1.52 9.76 4.37
C ASP A 185 -2.13 9.10 5.61
N THR A 186 -1.34 9.01 6.67
CA THR A 186 -1.78 8.53 7.98
C THR A 186 -2.41 9.63 8.83
N GLN A 187 -2.20 10.91 8.47
CA GLN A 187 -2.83 12.04 9.15
C GLN A 187 -4.37 11.93 9.06
N PRO A 188 -5.09 11.89 10.20
CA PRO A 188 -6.54 11.82 10.21
C PRO A 188 -7.17 13.14 9.74
N SER A 189 -8.35 13.05 9.13
CA SER A 189 -9.17 14.20 8.77
C SER A 189 -9.72 14.91 10.01
N ILE A 190 -9.68 16.24 10.04
CA ILE A 190 -10.09 17.04 11.20
C ILE A 190 -10.90 18.29 10.81
N ILE A 191 -11.68 18.81 11.76
CA ILE A 191 -12.19 20.18 11.71
C ILE A 191 -11.11 21.12 12.25
N ALA A 192 -10.78 22.16 11.49
CA ALA A 192 -9.63 23.03 11.72
C ALA A 192 -9.92 24.52 11.46
N GLY A 193 -8.89 25.35 11.63
CA GLY A 193 -8.98 26.81 11.58
C GLY A 193 -9.25 27.44 12.94
N ALA A 194 -8.91 28.72 13.10
CA ALA A 194 -9.05 29.45 14.36
C ALA A 194 -10.50 29.45 14.91
N ARG A 195 -11.49 29.33 14.01
CA ARG A 195 -12.92 29.25 14.34
C ARG A 195 -13.55 27.89 14.03
N LYS A 196 -12.75 26.85 13.76
CA LYS A 196 -13.24 25.49 13.44
C LYS A 196 -14.20 25.46 12.24
N GLU A 197 -13.90 26.25 11.22
CA GLU A 197 -14.75 26.42 10.03
C GLU A 197 -14.23 25.68 8.78
N PHE A 198 -13.06 25.04 8.87
CA PHE A 198 -12.45 24.30 7.77
C PHE A 198 -12.42 22.80 8.02
N ILE A 199 -12.42 22.02 6.93
CA ILE A 199 -12.16 20.58 6.95
C ILE A 199 -10.77 20.35 6.34
N PHE A 200 -9.85 19.80 7.12
CA PHE A 200 -8.55 19.37 6.61
C PHE A 200 -8.61 17.86 6.39
N SER A 201 -8.62 17.45 5.12
CA SER A 201 -8.70 16.04 4.73
C SER A 201 -8.04 15.85 3.37
N GLY A 202 -7.39 14.70 3.18
CA GLY A 202 -7.11 14.20 1.84
C GLY A 202 -8.40 13.75 1.15
N GLN A 203 -8.34 13.60 -0.18
CA GLN A 203 -9.38 12.93 -0.99
C GLN A 203 -10.78 13.58 -0.94
N LEU A 204 -10.88 14.87 -0.53
CA LEU A 204 -12.16 15.60 -0.56
C LEU A 204 -12.75 15.60 -1.97
N ASP A 205 -11.91 15.80 -2.97
CA ASP A 205 -12.20 15.52 -4.38
C ASP A 205 -12.07 14.01 -4.64
N ASN A 206 -13.16 13.23 -4.77
CA ASN A 206 -14.58 13.62 -4.73
C ASN A 206 -15.39 12.83 -3.69
N LEU A 207 -14.71 12.32 -2.64
CA LEU A 207 -15.37 11.59 -1.58
C LEU A 207 -16.36 12.45 -0.80
N CYS A 208 -16.16 13.77 -0.75
CA CYS A 208 -17.12 14.68 -0.13
C CYS A 208 -18.48 14.62 -0.83
N MET A 209 -18.51 14.69 -2.17
CA MET A 209 -19.77 14.61 -2.92
C MET A 209 -20.36 13.21 -2.89
N SER A 210 -19.52 12.17 -2.94
CA SER A 210 -19.98 10.79 -2.79
C SER A 210 -20.63 10.54 -1.43
N PHE A 211 -20.11 11.14 -0.36
CA PHE A 211 -20.72 11.09 0.96
C PHE A 211 -22.05 11.84 1.00
N CYS A 212 -22.09 13.08 0.49
CA CYS A 212 -23.30 13.90 0.47
C CYS A 212 -24.41 13.35 -0.44
N SER A 213 -24.08 12.56 -1.47
CA SER A 213 -25.09 11.95 -2.36
C SER A 213 -25.73 10.68 -1.79
N LEU A 214 -25.07 10.04 -0.80
CA LEU A 214 -25.54 8.82 -0.15
C LEU A 214 -26.33 9.08 1.14
N MET A 215 -26.10 10.22 1.79
CA MET A 215 -26.82 10.64 3.01
C MET A 215 -28.14 11.34 2.69
#